data_AF-A0A6C0DPX0-F1
#
_entry.id   AF-A0A6C0DPX0-F1
#
_cell.length_a   1.000
_cell.length_b   1.000
_cell.length_c   1.000
_cell.angle_alpha   90.00
_cell.angle_beta   90.00
_cell.angle_gamma   90.00
#
_symmetry.space_group_name_H-M   'P 1'
#
loop_
_entity.id
_entity.type
_entity.pdbx_description
1 polymer ?
#
loop_
_entity_poly.entity_id
_entity_poly.type
_entity_poly.pdbx_seq_one_letter_code
_entity_poly.pdbx_strand_id
1 'polypeptide(L)'
;MIDTRNMIDRLFYSSVGQLIISSLFGLSLALLFNRVCKENCVLYFAPKYDDIDNKIFKLEDTCYKYRMVNVSCNKNPVGAYDGTIKPSNQIEEKSFFDKVFA
;
A
#
# COMPACT_ATOMS: atom_id res chain seq x y z
N MET A 1 36.39 20.27 24.95
CA MET A 1 36.51 19.72 23.59
C MET A 1 35.90 18.33 23.63
N ILE A 2 34.74 18.14 23.00
CA ILE A 2 34.05 16.84 23.00
C ILE A 2 34.75 15.99 21.95
N ASP A 3 35.32 14.87 22.38
CA ASP A 3 36.14 14.01 21.54
C ASP A 3 35.23 13.14 20.64
N THR A 4 34.93 13.65 19.45
CA THR A 4 33.94 13.08 18.53
C THR A 4 34.29 11.68 18.05
N ARG A 5 35.58 11.30 18.03
CA ARG A 5 36.03 9.96 17.64
C ARG A 5 35.50 8.88 18.59
N ASN A 6 35.70 9.06 19.89
CA ASN A 6 35.29 8.07 20.89
C ASN A 6 33.77 7.86 20.94
N MET A 7 33.01 8.90 20.59
CA MET A 7 31.55 8.84 20.51
C MET A 7 31.07 8.05 19.29
N ILE A 8 31.68 8.27 18.12
CA ILE A 8 31.37 7.52 16.88
C ILE A 8 31.70 6.05 17.09
N ASP A 9 32.86 5.75 17.69
CA ASP A 9 33.28 4.36 17.88
C ASP A 9 32.31 3.58 18.78
N ARG A 10 31.82 4.21 19.85
CA ARG A 10 30.81 3.59 20.74
C ARG A 10 29.46 3.40 20.07
N LEU A 11 29.11 4.26 19.11
CA LEU A 11 27.83 4.18 18.42
C LEU A 11 27.82 3.09 17.34
N PHE A 12 28.89 2.94 16.57
CA PHE A 12 28.97 1.97 15.46
C PHE A 12 29.57 0.62 15.84
N TYR A 13 30.44 0.55 16.84
CA TYR A 13 31.16 -0.68 17.19
C TYR A 13 30.75 -1.30 18.54
N SER A 14 29.81 -0.69 19.28
CA SER A 14 29.17 -1.34 20.43
C SER A 14 27.93 -2.11 20.02
N SER A 15 27.71 -3.28 20.61
CA SER A 15 26.49 -4.08 20.39
C SER A 15 25.21 -3.30 20.68
N VAL A 16 25.21 -2.46 21.71
CA VAL A 16 24.07 -1.61 22.06
C VAL A 16 23.88 -0.49 21.03
N GLY A 17 24.98 0.12 20.57
CA GLY A 17 24.95 1.18 19.56
C GLY A 17 24.42 0.71 18.21
N GLN A 18 24.84 -0.47 17.76
CA GLN A 18 24.36 -1.10 16.52
C GLN A 18 22.86 -1.40 16.57
N LEU A 19 22.35 -1.88 17.71
CA LEU A 19 20.92 -2.17 17.89
C LEU A 19 20.08 -0.89 17.84
N ILE A 20 20.56 0.19 18.45
CA ILE A 20 19.89 1.51 18.41
C ILE A 20 19.88 2.06 16.97
N ILE A 21 21.03 2.08 16.29
CA ILE A 21 21.16 2.60 14.93
C ILE A 21 20.26 1.83 13.95
N SER A 22 20.30 0.50 13.98
CA SER A 22 19.51 -0.34 13.08
C SER A 22 18.00 -0.15 13.28
N SER A 23 17.56 -0.04 14.53
CA SER A 23 16.16 0.26 14.85
C SER A 23 15.75 1.66 14.37
N LEU A 24 16.63 2.66 14.54
CA LEU A 24 16.37 4.04 14.11
C LEU A 24 16.24 4.14 12.58
N PHE A 25 17.13 3.47 11.84
CA PHE A 25 17.04 3.41 10.38
C PHE A 25 15.82 2.63 9.91
N GLY A 26 15.47 1.52 10.56
CA GLY A 26 14.26 0.75 10.26
C GLY A 26 12.99 1.59 10.44
N LEU A 27 12.88 2.32 11.55
CA LEU A 27 11.75 3.22 11.81
C LEU A 27 11.74 4.41 10.84
N SER A 28 12.90 5.01 10.57
CA SER A 28 13.02 6.14 9.63
C SER A 28 12.59 5.73 8.22
N LEU A 29 12.98 4.54 7.78
CA LEU A 29 12.61 4.02 6.46
C LEU A 29 11.12 3.66 6.40
N ALA A 30 10.56 3.09 7.47
CA ALA A 30 9.13 2.82 7.56
C ALA A 30 8.28 4.10 7.46
N LEU A 31 8.75 5.21 8.04
CA LEU A 31 8.07 6.50 7.97
C LEU A 31 8.11 7.12 6.55
N LEU A 32 9.18 6.90 5.78
CA LEU A 32 9.26 7.36 4.39
C LEU A 32 8.25 6.64 3.49
N PHE A 33 7.97 5.36 3.74
CA PHE A 33 7.00 4.58 2.97
C PHE A 33 5.56 4.70 3.47
N ASN A 34 5.35 5.32 4.64
CA ASN A 34 3.99 5.51 5.16
C ASN A 34 3.30 6.64 4.40
N ARG A 35 2.20 6.32 3.71
CA ARG A 35 1.44 7.29 2.92
C ARG A 35 0.64 8.21 3.86
N VAL A 36 1.19 9.37 4.19
CA VAL A 36 0.47 10.38 5.00
C VAL A 36 -0.56 11.09 4.12
N CYS A 37 -1.83 10.75 4.31
CA CYS A 37 -2.95 11.35 3.60
C CYS A 37 -3.28 12.70 4.25
N LYS A 38 -2.67 13.79 3.76
CA LYS A 38 -2.87 15.13 4.35
C LYS A 38 -3.86 15.98 3.58
N GLU A 39 -3.79 16.03 2.25
CA GLU A 39 -4.71 16.85 1.42
C GLU A 39 -4.97 16.28 0.00
N ASN A 40 -4.15 15.35 -0.49
CA ASN A 40 -4.30 14.68 -1.80
C ASN A 40 -4.54 13.17 -1.63
N CYS A 41 -5.59 12.83 -0.87
CA CYS A 41 -6.03 11.44 -0.84
C CYS A 41 -6.55 11.07 -2.22
N VAL A 42 -5.98 10.02 -2.82
CA VAL A 42 -6.46 9.50 -4.09
C VAL A 42 -7.82 8.88 -3.83
N LEU A 43 -8.86 9.57 -4.25
CA LEU A 43 -10.23 9.08 -4.19
C LEU A 43 -10.44 8.16 -5.38
N TYR A 44 -10.60 6.87 -5.10
CA TYR A 44 -10.95 5.88 -6.10
C TYR A 44 -12.45 5.92 -6.31
N PHE A 45 -12.89 6.48 -7.44
CA PHE A 45 -14.28 6.40 -7.86
C PHE A 45 -14.49 5.14 -8.70
N ALA A 46 -15.67 4.54 -8.58
CA ALA A 46 -16.08 3.49 -9.47
C ALA A 46 -16.13 4.03 -10.92
N PRO A 47 -15.69 3.25 -11.93
CA PRO A 47 -15.78 3.66 -13.33
C PRO A 47 -17.25 3.78 -13.77
N LYS A 48 -17.49 4.53 -14.84
CA LYS A 48 -18.84 4.68 -15.41
C LYS A 48 -19.32 3.35 -16.01
N TYR A 49 -20.64 3.17 -16.06
CA TYR A 49 -21.28 1.96 -16.60
C TYR A 49 -20.78 1.58 -18.01
N ASP A 50 -20.77 2.54 -18.93
CA ASP A 50 -20.39 2.34 -20.33
C ASP A 50 -18.91 1.96 -20.51
N ASP A 51 -18.09 2.24 -19.49
CA ASP A 51 -16.66 1.97 -19.53
C ASP A 51 -16.32 0.54 -19.11
N ILE A 52 -17.25 -0.16 -18.45
CA ILE A 52 -17.02 -1.51 -17.90
C ILE A 52 -17.90 -2.55 -18.61
N ASP A 53 -19.16 -2.23 -18.89
CA ASP A 53 -20.13 -3.23 -19.33
C ASP A 53 -19.70 -3.86 -20.67
N ASN A 54 -19.66 -5.20 -20.69
CA ASN A 54 -19.26 -6.02 -21.83
C ASN A 54 -17.84 -5.80 -22.36
N LYS A 55 -17.00 -5.01 -21.68
CA LYS A 55 -15.58 -4.88 -22.03
C LYS A 55 -14.74 -5.99 -21.39
N ILE A 56 -13.63 -6.32 -22.06
CA ILE A 56 -12.67 -7.33 -21.61
C ILE A 56 -11.45 -6.61 -21.05
N PHE A 57 -11.09 -6.93 -19.82
CA PHE A 57 -9.93 -6.39 -19.14
C PHE A 57 -8.91 -7.49 -18.92
N LYS A 58 -7.66 -7.22 -19.31
CA LYS A 58 -6.53 -8.10 -19.03
C LYS A 58 -5.95 -7.72 -17.67
N LEU A 59 -6.03 -8.62 -16.70
CA LEU A 59 -5.37 -8.50 -15.42
C LEU A 59 -4.34 -9.62 -15.32
N GLU A 60 -3.07 -9.23 -15.24
CA GLU A 60 -1.91 -10.12 -15.34
C GLU A 60 -1.98 -10.99 -16.61
N ASP A 61 -2.06 -12.31 -16.48
CA ASP A 61 -2.14 -13.26 -17.59
C ASP A 61 -3.57 -13.70 -17.91
N THR A 62 -4.57 -13.14 -17.24
CA THR A 62 -5.97 -13.56 -17.34
C THR A 62 -6.88 -12.44 -17.87
N CYS A 63 -7.89 -12.83 -18.65
CA CYS A 63 -8.85 -11.91 -19.25
C CYS A 63 -10.21 -12.06 -18.57
N TYR A 64 -10.77 -10.94 -18.08
CA TYR A 64 -12.07 -10.90 -17.43
C TYR A 64 -13.04 -10.06 -18.24
N LYS A 65 -14.26 -10.57 -18.42
CA LYS A 65 -15.38 -9.81 -19.00
C LYS A 65 -16.37 -9.45 -17.89
N TYR A 66 -16.57 -8.17 -17.67
CA TYR A 66 -17.54 -7.70 -16.67
C TYR A 66 -18.91 -7.57 -17.31
N ARG A 67 -19.95 -7.94 -16.54
CA ARG A 67 -21.35 -7.73 -16.89
C ARG A 67 -22.04 -7.09 -15.70
N MET A 68 -22.62 -5.91 -15.92
CA MET A 68 -23.33 -5.23 -14.86
C MET A 68 -24.74 -5.79 -14.70
N VAL A 69 -25.19 -5.89 -13.44
CA VAL A 69 -26.55 -6.28 -13.09
C VAL A 69 -27.15 -5.21 -12.19
N ASN A 70 -28.40 -4.83 -12.46
CA ASN A 70 -29.11 -3.86 -11.65
C ASN A 70 -29.60 -4.55 -10.38
N VAL A 71 -29.19 -4.03 -9.23
CA VAL A 71 -29.63 -4.50 -7.91
C VAL A 71 -30.50 -3.44 -7.24
N SER A 72 -31.41 -3.87 -6.36
CA SER A 72 -32.22 -2.92 -5.58
C SER A 72 -31.31 -2.09 -4.69
N CYS A 73 -31.52 -0.76 -4.69
CA CYS A 73 -30.71 0.15 -3.89
C CYS A 73 -30.84 -0.20 -2.40
N ASN A 74 -29.73 -0.59 -1.77
CA ASN A 74 -29.70 -0.82 -0.34
C ASN A 74 -29.70 0.54 0.38
N LYS A 75 -30.49 0.69 1.43
CA LYS A 75 -30.58 1.93 2.22
C LYS A 75 -29.24 2.34 2.84
N ASN A 76 -28.32 1.38 2.98
CA ASN A 76 -26.93 1.63 3.33
C ASN A 76 -26.09 1.58 2.05
N PRO A 77 -25.73 2.73 1.45
CA PRO A 77 -24.81 2.74 0.33
C PRO A 77 -23.47 2.15 0.76
N VAL A 78 -22.84 1.38 -0.14
CA VAL A 78 -21.42 1.04 0.02
C VAL A 78 -20.66 2.37 0.11
N GLY A 79 -19.94 2.57 1.21
CA GLY A 79 -19.13 3.77 1.41
C GLY A 79 -18.07 3.92 0.31
N ALA A 80 -17.37 5.06 0.32
CA ALA A 80 -16.22 5.25 -0.57
C ALA A 80 -15.27 4.06 -0.47
N TYR A 81 -14.68 3.66 -1.61
CA TYR A 81 -13.74 2.54 -1.66
C TYR A 81 -12.62 2.78 -0.65
N ASP A 82 -12.56 1.92 0.37
CA ASP A 82 -11.54 1.95 1.39
C ASP A 82 -10.44 0.96 0.98
N GLY A 83 -9.28 1.49 0.56
CA GLY A 83 -8.12 0.68 0.16
C GLY A 83 -7.52 -0.16 1.28
N THR A 84 -7.98 0.01 2.54
CA THR A 84 -7.61 -0.85 3.67
C THR A 84 -8.52 -2.08 3.80
N ILE A 85 -9.70 -2.06 3.17
CA ILE A 85 -10.67 -3.15 3.19
C ILE A 85 -10.55 -3.90 1.87
N LYS A 86 -10.07 -5.15 1.91
CA LYS A 86 -10.02 -5.98 0.71
C LYS A 86 -11.46 -6.17 0.17
N PRO A 87 -11.73 -5.83 -1.09
CA PRO A 87 -13.06 -6.04 -1.66
C PRO A 87 -13.38 -7.53 -1.69
N SER A 88 -14.63 -7.91 -1.37
CA SER A 88 -15.04 -9.32 -1.25
C SER A 88 -14.96 -10.09 -2.57
N ASN A 89 -14.95 -9.39 -3.71
CA ASN A 89 -14.57 -9.93 -5.00
C ASN A 89 -13.04 -9.95 -5.12
N GLN A 90 -12.42 -10.84 -4.35
CA GLN A 90 -10.97 -10.93 -4.24
C GLN A 90 -10.35 -11.32 -5.58
N ILE A 91 -9.60 -10.38 -6.17
CA ILE A 91 -8.44 -10.71 -6.98
C ILE A 91 -7.28 -10.62 -5.98
N GLU A 92 -6.67 -11.75 -5.64
CA GLU A 92 -5.39 -11.75 -4.92
C GLU A 92 -4.34 -11.13 -5.84
N GLU A 93 -4.25 -9.81 -5.86
CA GLU A 93 -3.10 -9.15 -6.47
C GLU A 93 -1.87 -9.54 -5.64
N LYS A 94 -0.90 -10.17 -6.29
CA LYS A 94 0.41 -10.48 -5.68
C LYS A 94 0.96 -9.21 -5.03
N SER A 95 1.47 -9.34 -3.81
CA SER A 95 2.00 -8.21 -3.06
C SER A 95 3.08 -7.49 -3.87
N PHE A 96 3.23 -6.18 -3.68
CA PHE A 96 4.31 -5.41 -4.30
C PHE A 96 5.68 -6.10 -4.14
N PHE A 97 5.92 -6.71 -2.98
CA PHE A 97 7.14 -7.47 -2.70
C PHE A 97 7.27 -8.72 -3.58
N ASP A 98 6.18 -9.46 -3.82
CA ASP A 98 6.18 -10.64 -4.69
C ASP A 98 6.42 -10.29 -6.17
N LYS A 99 6.11 -9.05 -6.59
CA LYS A 99 6.37 -8.58 -7.97
C LYS A 99 7.78 -8.04 -8.15
N VAL A 100 8.39 -7.49 -7.10
CA VAL A 100 9.72 -6.86 -7.16
C VAL A 100 10.85 -7.87 -6.90
N PHE A 101 10.59 -8.90 -6.10
CA PHE A 101 11.59 -9.88 -5.68
C PHE A 101 11.40 -11.28 -6.31
N ALA A 102 10.51 -11.40 -7.31
CA ALA A 102 10.38 -12.59 -8.17
C ALA A 102 11.24 -12.50 -9.43
#